data_AF-Q8VQS8-F1
#
_entry.id   AF-Q8VQS8-F1
#
_cell.length_a   1.000
_cell.length_b   1.000
_cell.length_c   1.000
_cell.angle_alpha   90.00
_cell.angle_beta   90.00
_cell.angle_gamma   90.00
#
_symmetry.space_group_name_H-M   'P 1'
#
loop_
_entity.id
_entity.type
_entity.pdbx_description
1 polymer ?
#
loop_
_entity_poly.entity_id
_entity_poly.type
_entity_poly.pdbx_seq_one_letter_code
_entity_poly.pdbx_strand_id
1 'polypeptide(L)'
;SYYIRLQYNGEILPLFTKVDGITYKKDNSDYSPLKASFLAGGGAFGYKMDDIRVDVEGVYSYLNKNNVTDAKFTPDTIADSVTAISGLVNVYYDIAIEDMPITPYVGVGVGAAYISTPLKDAVNDQKSKFGFAGQVKAGVSYDVTPEVKLYAGARYFGSYGANFDKSGGEKDKGGHTVLYSTVGAEAGVAFNF
;
A
#
# COMPACT_ATOMS: atom_id res chain seq x y z
N SER A 1 -9.79 -21.03 -13.54
CA SER A 1 -10.66 -20.02 -14.18
C SER A 1 -10.00 -18.65 -14.10
N TYR A 2 -10.29 -17.75 -15.04
CA TYR A 2 -9.77 -16.38 -14.98
C TYR A 2 -10.70 -15.51 -14.16
N TYR A 3 -10.17 -14.43 -13.59
CA TYR A 3 -10.98 -13.43 -12.92
C TYR A 3 -10.38 -12.03 -13.03
N ILE A 4 -11.26 -11.04 -12.91
CA ILE A 4 -10.90 -9.64 -12.68
C ILE A 4 -11.44 -9.25 -11.32
N ARG A 5 -10.63 -8.54 -10.52
CA ARG A 5 -11.08 -7.91 -9.27
C ARG A 5 -10.96 -6.41 -9.34
N LEU A 6 -11.97 -5.75 -8.79
CA LEU A 6 -11.91 -4.34 -8.44
C LEU A 6 -11.96 -4.25 -6.91
N GLN A 7 -11.04 -3.50 -6.32
CA GLN A 7 -10.92 -3.32 -4.88
C GLN A 7 -10.90 -1.85 -4.50
N TYR A 8 -11.61 -1.59 -3.42
CA TYR A 8 -11.39 -0.45 -2.58
C TYR A 8 -10.59 -0.88 -1.35
N ASN A 9 -9.47 -0.20 -1.10
CA ASN A 9 -8.64 -0.40 0.09
C ASN A 9 -8.90 0.78 1.04
N GLY A 10 -9.67 0.52 2.08
CA GLY A 10 -9.79 1.42 3.21
C GLY A 10 -8.56 1.27 4.10
N GLU A 11 -7.60 2.19 4.00
CA GLU A 11 -6.48 2.24 4.94
C GLU A 11 -7.00 2.77 6.28
N ILE A 12 -7.28 1.85 7.21
CA ILE A 12 -7.90 2.17 8.51
C ILE A 12 -6.90 2.91 9.41
N LEU A 13 -5.63 2.50 9.40
CA LEU A 13 -4.56 3.07 10.21
C LEU A 13 -3.22 3.00 9.46
N PRO A 14 -2.51 4.13 9.23
CA PRO A 14 -1.08 4.03 8.98
C PRO A 14 -0.43 3.51 10.27
N LEU A 15 0.15 2.31 10.24
CA LEU A 15 0.92 1.80 11.39
C LEU A 15 2.22 2.58 11.54
N PHE A 16 2.97 2.75 10.43
CA PHE A 16 4.23 3.49 10.42
C PHE A 16 4.53 4.03 9.01
N THR A 17 4.65 5.35 8.88
CA THR A 17 5.39 5.96 7.76
C THR A 17 6.63 6.61 8.35
N LYS A 18 7.82 6.23 7.88
CA LYS A 18 9.08 6.80 8.35
C LYS A 18 9.86 7.34 7.16
N VAL A 19 10.30 8.58 7.27
CA VAL A 19 11.26 9.18 6.34
C VAL A 19 12.52 9.41 7.14
N ASP A 20 13.57 8.64 6.84
CA ASP A 20 14.84 8.78 7.56
C ASP A 20 15.37 10.22 7.41
N GLY A 21 15.84 10.80 8.51
CA GLY A 21 16.31 12.19 8.55
C GLY A 21 15.23 13.26 8.78
N ILE A 22 13.94 12.89 8.88
CA ILE A 22 12.85 13.82 9.24
C ILE A 22 12.10 13.28 10.45
N THR A 23 12.03 14.11 11.50
CA THR A 23 11.26 13.82 12.72
C THR A 23 10.02 14.70 12.78
N TYR A 24 8.89 14.10 13.15
CA TYR A 24 7.64 14.80 13.43
C TYR A 24 7.27 14.53 14.89
N LYS A 25 7.49 15.52 15.76
CA LYS A 25 7.41 15.36 17.22
C LYS A 25 6.35 16.28 17.83
N LYS A 26 5.72 15.78 18.89
CA LYS A 26 5.04 16.58 19.91
C LYS A 26 5.54 16.10 21.27
N ASP A 27 6.11 17.01 22.06
CA ASP A 27 6.79 16.71 23.32
C ASP A 27 7.86 15.60 23.16
N ASN A 28 7.81 14.53 23.95
CA ASN A 28 8.70 13.36 23.84
C ASN A 28 8.17 12.24 22.90
N SER A 29 7.07 12.48 22.19
CA SER A 29 6.42 11.47 21.34
C SER A 29 6.68 11.72 19.85
N ASP A 30 7.14 10.67 19.16
CA ASP A 30 7.28 10.64 17.70
C ASP A 30 5.94 10.30 17.03
N TYR A 31 5.60 11.05 15.97
CA TYR A 31 4.39 10.86 15.17
C TYR A 31 4.75 10.55 13.72
N SER A 32 3.88 9.83 13.02
CA SER A 32 4.02 9.61 11.58
C SER A 32 3.85 10.94 10.82
N PRO A 33 4.82 11.36 9.97
CA PRO A 33 4.77 12.61 9.21
C PRO A 33 3.67 12.63 8.14
N LEU A 34 3.29 11.46 7.64
CA LEU A 34 2.25 11.27 6.63
C LEU A 34 1.10 10.44 7.22
N LYS A 35 -0.14 10.82 6.91
CA LYS A 35 -1.33 10.06 7.24
C LYS A 35 -1.84 9.36 5.98
N ALA A 36 -2.11 8.06 6.10
CA ALA A 36 -2.86 7.30 5.12
C ALA A 36 -4.12 8.07 4.73
N SER A 37 -4.27 8.43 3.45
CA SER A 37 -5.53 9.00 2.98
C SER A 37 -6.41 7.86 2.50
N PHE A 38 -7.69 7.94 2.83
CA PHE A 38 -8.74 6.94 2.63
C PHE A 38 -9.07 6.67 1.14
N LEU A 39 -8.11 6.84 0.22
CA LEU A 39 -8.25 6.70 -1.22
C LEU A 39 -7.12 5.83 -1.76
N ALA A 40 -7.14 4.55 -1.37
CA ALA A 40 -6.36 3.52 -2.03
C ALA A 40 -7.32 2.62 -2.82
N GLY A 41 -7.14 2.55 -4.14
CA GLY A 41 -8.01 1.81 -5.04
C GLY A 41 -7.16 1.04 -6.04
N GLY A 42 -7.65 -0.12 -6.46
CA GLY A 42 -6.88 -0.97 -7.35
C GLY A 42 -7.72 -1.96 -8.12
N GLY A 43 -7.06 -2.56 -9.09
CA GLY A 43 -7.60 -3.67 -9.87
C GLY A 43 -6.59 -4.80 -9.92
N ALA A 44 -7.08 -6.02 -10.05
CA ALA A 44 -6.25 -7.19 -10.25
C ALA A 44 -6.81 -8.06 -11.38
N PHE A 45 -5.91 -8.69 -12.13
CA PHE A 45 -6.24 -9.74 -13.08
C PHE A 45 -5.55 -11.02 -12.63
N GLY A 46 -6.32 -12.11 -12.54
CA GLY A 46 -5.81 -13.34 -11.97
C GLY A 46 -6.36 -14.61 -12.57
N TYR A 47 -5.77 -15.71 -12.09
CA TYR A 47 -6.11 -17.06 -12.47
C TYR A 47 -6.20 -17.93 -11.21
N LYS A 48 -7.30 -18.68 -11.11
CA LYS A 48 -7.56 -19.67 -10.06
C LYS A 48 -7.24 -21.08 -10.57
N MET A 49 -6.44 -21.80 -9.78
CA MET A 49 -6.00 -23.19 -9.93
C MET A 49 -6.41 -23.95 -8.66
N ASP A 50 -7.59 -24.57 -8.67
CA ASP A 50 -8.16 -25.25 -7.50
C ASP A 50 -8.16 -24.34 -6.25
N ASP A 51 -7.39 -24.67 -5.22
CA ASP A 51 -7.29 -23.90 -3.98
C ASP A 51 -6.30 -22.73 -4.07
N ILE A 52 -5.51 -22.63 -5.14
CA ILE A 52 -4.50 -21.60 -5.31
C ILE A 52 -4.99 -20.55 -6.31
N ARG A 53 -4.81 -19.27 -5.97
CA ARG A 53 -5.04 -18.16 -6.92
C ARG A 53 -3.77 -17.35 -7.10
N VAL A 54 -3.52 -16.90 -8.31
CA VAL A 54 -2.43 -15.96 -8.61
C VAL A 54 -3.00 -14.76 -9.35
N ASP A 55 -2.61 -13.55 -8.98
CA ASP A 55 -2.94 -12.35 -9.74
C ASP A 55 -1.82 -11.33 -9.82
N VAL A 56 -1.96 -10.46 -10.82
CA VAL A 56 -1.22 -9.22 -10.94
C VAL A 56 -2.16 -8.08 -10.52
N GLU A 57 -1.73 -7.30 -9.54
CA GLU A 57 -2.49 -6.22 -8.92
C GLU A 57 -1.81 -4.88 -9.15
N GLY A 58 -2.58 -3.89 -9.59
CA GLY A 58 -2.18 -2.49 -9.60
C GLY A 58 -2.94 -1.71 -8.54
N VAL A 59 -2.23 -1.00 -7.67
CA VAL A 59 -2.83 -0.18 -6.61
C VAL A 59 -2.33 1.26 -6.71
N TYR A 60 -3.26 2.19 -6.69
CA TYR A 60 -3.01 3.61 -6.54
C TYR A 60 -3.36 4.03 -5.11
N SER A 61 -2.41 4.62 -4.40
CA SER A 61 -2.60 5.19 -3.06
C SER A 61 -2.21 6.66 -3.06
N TYR A 62 -3.07 7.49 -2.46
CA TYR A 62 -2.78 8.88 -2.16
C TYR A 62 -2.59 9.04 -0.65
N LEU A 63 -1.56 9.76 -0.21
CA LEU A 63 -1.23 9.99 1.20
C LEU A 63 -1.23 11.49 1.45
N ASN A 64 -1.90 11.95 2.50
CA ASN A 64 -1.90 13.37 2.87
C ASN A 64 -0.89 13.64 3.99
N LYS A 65 -0.32 14.84 4.00
CA LYS A 65 0.48 15.32 5.13
C LYS A 65 -0.33 15.23 6.42
N ASN A 66 0.28 14.67 7.46
CA ASN A 66 -0.39 14.57 8.75
C ASN A 66 -0.46 15.96 9.38
N ASN A 67 -1.63 16.37 9.87
CA ASN A 67 -1.84 17.66 10.52
C ASN A 67 -2.31 17.42 11.96
N VAL A 68 -1.35 17.21 12.85
CA VAL A 68 -1.58 17.04 14.29
C VAL A 68 -1.34 18.39 14.93
N THR A 69 -2.35 18.92 15.63
CA THR A 69 -2.26 20.19 16.32
C THR A 69 -1.05 20.21 17.28
N ASP A 70 -0.20 21.24 17.12
CA ASP A 70 1.04 21.51 17.86
C ASP A 70 2.24 20.60 17.58
N ALA A 71 2.14 19.64 16.66
CA ALA A 71 3.30 18.86 16.22
C ALA A 71 4.11 19.63 15.16
N LYS A 72 5.45 19.57 15.26
CA LYS A 72 6.34 20.29 14.34
C LYS A 72 7.20 19.32 13.53
N PHE A 73 7.24 19.54 12.22
CA PHE A 73 8.21 18.91 11.35
C PHE A 73 9.57 19.55 11.56
N THR A 74 10.60 18.74 11.79
CA THR A 74 11.98 19.22 11.85
C THR A 74 12.83 18.36 10.93
N PRO A 75 13.27 18.90 9.77
CA PRO A 75 12.93 20.21 9.17
C PRO A 75 11.50 20.28 8.55
N ASP A 76 10.88 21.47 8.41
CA ASP A 76 9.57 21.67 7.73
C ASP A 76 9.67 21.64 6.20
N THR A 77 10.19 20.53 5.69
CA THR A 77 10.41 20.29 4.27
C THR A 77 9.52 19.18 3.72
N ILE A 78 8.57 18.66 4.51
CA ILE A 78 7.65 17.58 4.07
C ILE A 78 6.58 18.10 3.11
N ALA A 79 6.42 17.40 1.99
CA ALA A 79 5.40 17.61 0.97
C ALA A 79 3.98 17.52 1.54
N ASP A 80 3.04 18.27 0.96
CA ASP A 80 1.64 18.30 1.41
C ASP A 80 0.89 17.01 1.09
N SER A 81 1.34 16.25 0.10
CA SER A 81 0.86 14.91 -0.20
C SER A 81 1.96 14.05 -0.85
N VAL A 82 1.79 12.73 -0.76
CA VAL A 82 2.63 11.74 -1.40
C VAL A 82 1.74 10.77 -2.16
N THR A 83 2.06 10.51 -3.42
CA THR A 83 1.39 9.49 -4.23
C THR A 83 2.27 8.25 -4.28
N ALA A 84 1.66 7.08 -4.08
CA ALA A 84 2.31 5.78 -4.24
C ALA A 84 1.52 4.94 -5.25
N ILE A 85 2.19 4.49 -6.30
CA ILE A 85 1.64 3.55 -7.28
C ILE A 85 2.40 2.25 -7.10
N SER A 86 1.70 1.13 -6.89
CA SER A 86 2.34 -0.17 -6.73
C SER A 86 1.80 -1.19 -7.72
N GLY A 87 2.70 -2.04 -8.19
CA GLY A 87 2.38 -3.24 -8.97
C GLY A 87 2.88 -4.46 -8.21
N LEU A 88 2.00 -5.40 -7.91
CA LEU A 88 2.31 -6.61 -7.16
C LEU A 88 1.86 -7.86 -7.90
N VAL A 89 2.60 -8.94 -7.72
CA VAL A 89 2.14 -10.29 -8.01
C VAL A 89 1.79 -10.94 -6.69
N ASN A 90 0.59 -11.51 -6.62
CA ASN A 90 0.06 -12.11 -5.41
C ASN A 90 -0.23 -13.59 -5.64
N VAL A 91 -0.07 -14.37 -4.57
CA VAL A 91 -0.50 -15.75 -4.48
C VAL A 91 -1.43 -15.87 -3.28
N TYR A 92 -2.56 -16.55 -3.47
CA TYR A 92 -3.56 -16.80 -2.45
C TYR A 92 -3.81 -18.29 -2.30
N TYR A 93 -4.18 -18.67 -1.09
CA TYR A 93 -4.73 -19.97 -0.75
C TYR A 93 -6.17 -19.77 -0.28
N ASP A 94 -7.10 -20.38 -1.01
CA ASP A 94 -8.53 -20.41 -0.72
C ASP A 94 -8.84 -21.65 0.12
N ILE A 95 -9.47 -21.43 1.26
CA ILE A 95 -9.91 -22.50 2.14
C ILE A 95 -11.33 -22.86 1.72
N ALA A 96 -11.47 -23.97 0.99
CA ALA A 96 -12.79 -24.49 0.65
C ALA A 96 -13.50 -24.99 1.92
N ILE A 97 -14.72 -24.50 2.14
CA ILE A 97 -15.62 -25.02 3.17
C ILE A 97 -16.78 -25.68 2.44
N GLU A 98 -16.99 -26.96 2.66
CA GLU A 98 -18.10 -27.71 2.05
C GLU A 98 -19.44 -27.07 2.40
N ASP A 99 -20.33 -27.00 1.40
CA ASP A 99 -21.71 -26.51 1.52
C ASP A 99 -21.87 -25.06 2.04
N MET A 100 -20.83 -24.23 1.99
CA MET A 100 -20.91 -22.82 2.35
C MET A 100 -20.61 -21.89 1.16
N PRO A 101 -21.39 -20.81 0.97
CA PRO A 101 -21.11 -19.79 -0.05
C PRO A 101 -19.94 -18.86 0.33
N ILE A 102 -19.26 -19.12 1.45
CA ILE A 102 -18.16 -18.31 1.99
C ILE A 102 -16.86 -19.09 1.82
N THR A 103 -15.86 -18.44 1.20
CA THR A 103 -14.51 -18.97 1.02
C THR A 103 -13.51 -18.06 1.74
N PRO A 104 -13.01 -18.43 2.93
CA PRO A 104 -11.88 -17.76 3.53
C PRO A 104 -10.64 -17.87 2.66
N TYR A 105 -9.76 -16.88 2.71
CA TYR A 105 -8.50 -16.90 1.99
C TYR A 105 -7.38 -16.22 2.78
N VAL A 106 -6.16 -16.64 2.49
CA VAL A 106 -4.93 -15.94 2.87
C VAL A 106 -4.08 -15.73 1.63
N GLY A 107 -3.31 -14.66 1.59
CA GLY A 107 -2.46 -14.35 0.45
C GLY A 107 -1.24 -13.55 0.82
N VAL A 108 -0.23 -13.67 -0.03
CA VAL A 108 1.02 -12.94 0.05
C VAL A 108 1.36 -12.37 -1.32
N GLY A 109 2.00 -11.21 -1.33
CA GLY A 109 2.35 -10.53 -2.57
C GLY A 109 3.68 -9.83 -2.48
N VAL A 110 4.33 -9.75 -3.63
CA VAL A 110 5.62 -9.06 -3.80
C VAL A 110 5.60 -8.24 -5.08
N GLY A 111 6.33 -7.13 -5.08
CA GLY A 111 6.36 -6.25 -6.22
C GLY A 111 7.18 -5.00 -5.99
N ALA A 112 6.78 -3.92 -6.66
CA ALA A 112 7.44 -2.64 -6.58
C ALA A 112 6.43 -1.52 -6.33
N ALA A 113 6.86 -0.50 -5.59
CA ALA A 113 6.14 0.74 -5.41
C ALA A 113 6.94 1.90 -6.01
N TYR A 114 6.26 2.75 -6.76
CA TYR A 114 6.77 4.02 -7.26
C TYR A 114 6.18 5.13 -6.38
N ILE A 115 7.04 5.75 -5.57
CA ILE A 115 6.66 6.68 -4.51
C ILE A 115 7.16 8.08 -4.91
N SER A 116 6.30 9.09 -4.84
CA SER A 116 6.70 10.49 -5.06
C SER A 116 7.58 10.99 -3.93
N THR A 117 8.36 12.05 -4.19
CA THR A 117 9.22 12.66 -3.19
C THR A 117 8.41 13.05 -1.94
N PRO A 118 8.89 12.71 -0.74
CA PRO A 118 8.29 13.19 0.51
C PRO A 118 8.66 14.65 0.82
N LEU A 119 9.48 15.30 -0.02
CA LEU A 119 9.96 16.67 0.17
C LEU A 119 9.15 17.69 -0.66
N LYS A 120 8.93 18.90 -0.12
CA LYS A 120 8.26 20.03 -0.81
C LYS A 120 8.97 20.38 -2.12
N ASP A 121 10.30 20.48 -2.06
CA ASP A 121 11.16 20.74 -3.21
C ASP A 121 11.94 19.47 -3.55
N ALA A 122 11.85 19.02 -4.79
CA ALA A 122 12.59 17.87 -5.26
C ALA A 122 14.10 18.20 -5.29
N VAL A 123 14.90 17.39 -4.60
CA VAL A 123 16.36 17.48 -4.66
C VAL A 123 16.85 16.69 -5.87
N ASN A 124 17.78 17.25 -6.66
CA ASN A 124 18.34 16.61 -7.86
C ASN A 124 17.30 16.10 -8.87
N ASP A 125 16.17 16.80 -9.01
CA ASP A 125 15.04 16.41 -9.87
C ASP A 125 14.43 15.03 -9.54
N GLN A 126 14.69 14.48 -8.34
CA GLN A 126 14.16 13.19 -7.89
C GLN A 126 12.70 13.31 -7.45
N LYS A 127 11.79 13.47 -8.42
CA LYS A 127 10.35 13.62 -8.18
C LYS A 127 9.69 12.34 -7.66
N SER A 128 10.26 11.18 -7.97
CA SER A 128 9.79 9.87 -7.52
C SER A 128 10.91 8.84 -7.56
N LYS A 129 10.79 7.77 -6.76
CA LYS A 129 11.73 6.65 -6.72
C LYS A 129 10.98 5.32 -6.60
N PHE A 130 11.61 4.26 -7.10
CA PHE A 130 11.14 2.90 -6.90
C PHE A 130 11.62 2.36 -5.54
N GLY A 131 10.76 1.60 -4.89
CA GLY A 131 11.07 0.77 -3.73
C GLY A 131 10.51 -0.64 -3.93
N PHE A 132 11.07 -1.59 -3.18
CA PHE A 132 10.47 -2.92 -3.06
C PHE A 132 9.13 -2.80 -2.33
N ALA A 133 8.14 -3.58 -2.73
CA ALA A 133 6.84 -3.67 -2.08
C ALA A 133 6.50 -5.12 -1.73
N GLY A 134 5.91 -5.31 -0.56
CA GLY A 134 5.39 -6.59 -0.11
C GLY A 134 4.04 -6.40 0.57
N GLN A 135 3.20 -7.43 0.51
CA GLN A 135 1.93 -7.42 1.20
C GLN A 135 1.51 -8.80 1.69
N VAL A 136 0.68 -8.81 2.73
CA VAL A 136 -0.06 -9.99 3.16
C VAL A 136 -1.53 -9.63 3.29
N LYS A 137 -2.41 -10.57 2.93
CA LYS A 137 -3.86 -10.40 2.89
C LYS A 137 -4.53 -11.60 3.56
N ALA A 138 -5.61 -11.35 4.27
CA ALA A 138 -6.46 -12.40 4.81
C ALA A 138 -7.90 -11.92 4.83
N GLY A 139 -8.84 -12.75 4.39
CA GLY A 139 -10.23 -12.33 4.29
C GLY A 139 -11.18 -13.45 3.93
N VAL A 140 -12.37 -13.05 3.52
CA VAL A 140 -13.43 -13.96 3.08
C VAL A 140 -13.99 -13.47 1.75
N SER A 141 -14.31 -14.42 0.87
CA SER A 141 -15.08 -14.20 -0.36
C SER A 141 -16.47 -14.81 -0.18
N TYR A 142 -17.50 -14.14 -0.68
CA TYR A 142 -18.88 -14.61 -0.71
C TYR A 142 -19.34 -14.73 -2.16
N ASP A 143 -19.81 -15.92 -2.52
CA ASP A 143 -20.28 -16.24 -3.87
C ASP A 143 -21.72 -15.76 -4.03
N VAL A 144 -21.91 -14.64 -4.74
CA VAL A 144 -23.25 -14.08 -5.00
C VAL A 144 -23.90 -14.82 -6.17
N THR A 145 -23.13 -15.02 -7.24
CA THR A 145 -23.45 -15.89 -8.38
C THR A 145 -22.18 -16.65 -8.79
N PRO A 146 -22.25 -17.69 -9.65
CA PRO A 146 -21.04 -18.37 -10.14
C PRO A 146 -20.00 -17.41 -10.76
N GLU A 147 -20.47 -16.32 -11.37
CA GLU A 147 -19.66 -15.31 -12.05
C GLU A 147 -19.26 -14.16 -11.13
N VAL A 148 -20.01 -13.86 -10.06
CA VAL A 148 -19.80 -12.67 -9.22
C VAL A 148 -19.53 -13.06 -7.77
N LYS A 149 -18.37 -12.63 -7.25
CA LYS A 149 -17.99 -12.78 -5.85
C LYS A 149 -17.78 -11.43 -5.19
N LEU A 150 -18.25 -11.27 -3.97
CA LEU A 150 -17.87 -10.16 -3.10
C LEU A 150 -16.76 -10.61 -2.17
N TYR A 151 -15.84 -9.74 -1.80
CA TYR A 151 -14.82 -10.08 -0.81
C TYR A 151 -14.57 -8.91 0.14
N ALA A 152 -14.17 -9.27 1.35
CA ALA A 152 -13.70 -8.36 2.35
C ALA A 152 -12.54 -9.00 3.12
N GLY A 153 -11.56 -8.22 3.53
CA GLY A 153 -10.37 -8.73 4.21
C GLY A 153 -9.55 -7.65 4.88
N ALA A 154 -8.57 -8.08 5.66
CA ALA A 154 -7.51 -7.25 6.18
C ALA A 154 -6.26 -7.39 5.30
N ARG A 155 -5.54 -6.28 5.12
CA ARG A 155 -4.32 -6.20 4.33
C ARG A 155 -3.24 -5.48 5.12
N TYR A 156 -2.05 -6.04 5.14
CA TYR A 156 -0.82 -5.34 5.49
C TYR A 156 -0.03 -5.08 4.21
N PHE A 157 0.38 -3.84 3.98
CA PHE A 157 1.24 -3.46 2.88
C PHE A 157 2.48 -2.75 3.42
N GLY A 158 3.64 -3.04 2.84
CA GLY A 158 4.90 -2.41 3.18
C GLY A 158 5.74 -2.17 1.93
N SER A 159 6.41 -1.02 1.89
CA SER A 159 7.43 -0.73 0.89
C SER A 159 8.65 -0.07 1.51
N TYR A 160 9.83 -0.42 0.99
CA TYR A 160 11.11 0.06 1.46
C TYR A 160 12.11 0.23 0.32
N GLY A 161 13.17 1.00 0.55
CA GLY A 161 14.26 1.17 -0.42
C GLY A 161 14.07 2.29 -1.43
N ALA A 162 12.99 3.07 -1.33
CA ALA A 162 12.89 4.35 -2.04
C ALA A 162 13.83 5.35 -1.36
N ASN A 163 14.98 5.60 -1.99
CA ASN A 163 16.04 6.46 -1.45
C ASN A 163 16.13 7.76 -2.25
N PHE A 164 15.93 8.89 -1.55
CA PHE A 164 16.08 10.23 -2.08
C PHE A 164 17.37 10.87 -1.55
N ASP A 165 17.95 11.76 -2.35
CA ASP A 165 19.17 12.49 -2.03
C ASP A 165 18.88 13.57 -0.99
N LYS A 166 19.85 13.80 -0.12
CA LYS A 166 19.77 14.78 0.99
C LYS A 166 20.10 16.20 0.57
N SER A 167 20.91 16.38 -0.47
CA SER A 167 21.34 17.69 -0.97
C SER A 167 21.83 17.64 -2.42
N GLY A 168 21.90 18.80 -3.07
CA GLY A 168 22.34 18.92 -4.47
C GLY A 168 23.77 18.46 -4.75
N GLY A 169 24.63 18.40 -3.72
CA GLY A 169 26.02 17.92 -3.83
C GLY A 169 26.19 16.41 -3.64
N GLU A 170 25.12 15.69 -3.31
CA GLU A 170 25.14 14.27 -2.92
C GLU A 170 24.27 13.40 -3.83
N LYS A 171 24.42 13.61 -5.16
CA LYS A 171 23.70 12.85 -6.18
C LYS A 171 23.87 11.34 -6.01
N ASP A 172 22.76 10.64 -5.93
CA ASP A 172 22.63 9.17 -5.84
C ASP A 172 23.38 8.54 -4.65
N LYS A 173 23.77 9.35 -3.65
CA LYS A 173 24.41 8.84 -2.42
C LYS A 173 23.38 8.34 -1.40
N GLY A 174 22.11 8.68 -1.59
CA GLY A 174 21.02 8.35 -0.67
C GLY A 174 21.13 9.11 0.66
N GLY A 175 19.98 9.49 1.23
CA GLY A 175 19.96 10.15 2.54
C GLY A 175 18.60 10.25 3.20
N HIS A 176 17.52 10.16 2.42
CA HIS A 176 16.15 10.01 2.91
C HIS A 176 15.57 8.70 2.38
N THR A 177 15.62 7.64 3.20
CA THR A 177 14.93 6.38 2.91
C THR A 177 13.48 6.49 3.34
N VAL A 178 12.56 6.20 2.41
CA VAL A 178 11.12 6.17 2.69
C VAL A 178 10.71 4.74 2.98
N LEU A 179 10.21 4.54 4.20
CA LEU A 179 9.49 3.35 4.64
C LEU A 179 8.02 3.70 4.70
N TYR A 180 7.22 3.03 3.89
CA TYR A 180 5.77 3.19 3.89
C TYR A 180 5.13 1.86 4.25
N SER A 181 4.42 1.81 5.38
CA SER A 181 3.68 0.63 5.83
C SER A 181 2.29 1.00 6.35
N THR A 182 1.29 0.20 5.96
CA THR A 182 -0.11 0.44 6.29
C THR A 182 -0.82 -0.88 6.62
N VAL A 183 -1.78 -0.82 7.56
CA VAL A 183 -2.80 -1.86 7.72
C VAL A 183 -4.15 -1.26 7.36
N GLY A 184 -4.82 -1.94 6.45
CA GLY A 184 -6.13 -1.56 5.96
C GLY A 184 -7.09 -2.73 5.94
N ALA A 185 -8.33 -2.39 5.66
CA ALA A 185 -9.31 -3.33 5.16
C ALA A 185 -9.42 -3.18 3.64
N GLU A 186 -9.61 -4.29 2.95
CA GLU A 186 -10.01 -4.29 1.55
C GLU A 186 -11.44 -4.80 1.43
N ALA A 187 -12.19 -4.22 0.50
CA ALA A 187 -13.49 -4.72 0.08
C ALA A 187 -13.62 -4.55 -1.43
N GLY A 188 -14.27 -5.49 -2.09
CA GLY A 188 -14.39 -5.42 -3.54
C GLY A 188 -15.28 -6.48 -4.15
N VAL A 189 -15.29 -6.46 -5.48
CA VAL A 189 -16.03 -7.40 -6.33
C VAL A 189 -15.06 -8.11 -7.27
N ALA A 190 -15.29 -9.39 -7.49
CA ALA A 190 -14.57 -10.22 -8.44
C ALA A 190 -15.54 -10.80 -9.46
N PHE A 191 -15.14 -10.75 -10.73
CA PHE A 191 -15.87 -11.31 -11.86
C PHE A 191 -15.07 -12.49 -12.41
N ASN A 192 -15.63 -13.70 -12.36
CA ASN A 192 -15.03 -14.93 -12.87
C ASN A 192 -15.50 -15.21 -14.29
N PHE A 193 -14.61 -15.73 -15.13
CA PHE A 193 -14.89 -16.14 -16.50
C PHE A 193 -13.90 -17.21 -17.01
#